data_AF-A0A846P9B4-F1
#
_entry.id   AF-A0A846P9B4-F1
#
_cell.length_a   1.000
_cell.length_b   1.000
_cell.length_c   1.000
_cell.angle_alpha   90.00
_cell.angle_beta   90.00
_cell.angle_gamma   90.00
#
_symmetry.space_group_name_H-M   'P 1'
#
loop_
_entity.id
_entity.type
_entity.pdbx_description
1 polymer ?
#
loop_
_entity_poly.entity_id
_entity_poly.type
_entity_poly.pdbx_seq_one_letter_code
_entity_poly.pdbx_strand_id
1 'polypeptide(L)'
;MDLLKDLIQGMEKIASKLELVNNYALLSQLKADLGDFRGARQSFKTSLQLSKETGREIMEIYRRYDSAFISLLEGNHERMLIDLDQLLEGLDKIRETNDYADIVERLNLAVRLCLV
;
A
#
# COMPACT_ATOMS: atom_id res chain seq x y z
N MET A 1 -9.39 18.88 -3.26
CA MET A 1 -9.57 17.46 -2.85
C MET A 1 -10.76 16.81 -3.57
N ASP A 2 -11.70 17.58 -4.12
CA ASP A 2 -12.95 17.04 -4.72
C ASP A 2 -12.73 16.29 -6.04
N LEU A 3 -11.83 16.78 -6.90
CA LEU A 3 -11.56 16.15 -8.22
C LEU A 3 -11.11 14.68 -8.12
N LEU A 4 -10.29 14.35 -7.13
CA LEU A 4 -9.75 13.00 -6.94
C LEU A 4 -10.82 12.03 -6.42
N LYS A 5 -11.75 12.54 -5.60
CA LYS A 5 -12.89 11.78 -5.08
C LYS A 5 -13.90 11.50 -6.19
N ASP A 6 -14.19 12.51 -7.01
CA ASP A 6 -15.11 12.39 -8.15
C ASP A 6 -14.54 11.45 -9.23
N LEU A 7 -13.24 11.52 -9.49
CA LEU A 7 -12.55 10.61 -10.40
C LEU A 7 -12.70 9.15 -9.93
N ILE A 8 -12.51 8.88 -8.64
CA ILE A 8 -12.62 7.52 -8.09
C ILE A 8 -14.05 7.01 -8.17
N GLN A 9 -15.05 7.81 -7.84
CA GLN A 9 -16.46 7.43 -8.01
C GLN A 9 -16.83 7.15 -9.47
N GLY A 10 -16.23 7.88 -10.42
CA GLY A 10 -16.34 7.59 -11.84
C GLY A 10 -15.72 6.24 -12.21
N MET A 11 -14.51 5.97 -11.71
CA MET A 11 -13.79 4.72 -11.96
C MET A 11 -14.50 3.51 -11.35
N GLU A 12 -15.11 3.61 -10.16
CA GLU A 12 -15.88 2.52 -9.53
C GLU A 12 -16.98 1.93 -10.42
N LYS A 13 -17.48 2.70 -11.39
CA LYS A 13 -18.55 2.26 -12.29
C LYS A 13 -18.07 1.49 -13.50
N ILE A 14 -16.79 1.58 -13.87
CA ILE A 14 -16.25 1.06 -15.13
C ILE A 14 -14.95 0.26 -14.97
N ALA A 15 -14.26 0.43 -13.84
CA ALA A 15 -12.97 -0.17 -13.59
C ALA A 15 -13.11 -1.63 -13.15
N SER A 16 -12.19 -2.46 -13.62
CA SER A 16 -11.97 -3.79 -13.08
C SER A 16 -11.55 -3.72 -11.61
N LYS A 17 -11.74 -4.83 -10.89
CA LYS A 17 -11.33 -4.91 -9.48
C LYS A 17 -9.83 -4.65 -9.30
N LEU A 18 -8.99 -5.09 -10.24
CA LEU A 18 -7.54 -4.83 -10.23
C LEU A 18 -7.22 -3.34 -10.38
N GLU A 19 -7.91 -2.64 -11.27
CA GLU A 19 -7.77 -1.19 -11.42
C GLU A 19 -8.20 -0.47 -10.15
N LEU A 20 -9.30 -0.89 -9.51
CA LEU A 20 -9.75 -0.31 -8.24
C LEU A 20 -8.75 -0.51 -7.10
N VAL A 21 -8.13 -1.70 -7.01
CA VAL A 21 -7.03 -1.95 -6.07
C VAL A 21 -5.93 -0.89 -6.26
N ASN A 22 -5.47 -0.68 -7.49
CA ASN A 22 -4.40 0.27 -7.78
C ASN A 22 -4.80 1.73 -7.54
N ASN A 23 -6.01 2.12 -7.92
CA ASN A 23 -6.50 3.49 -7.72
C ASN A 23 -6.59 3.85 -6.24
N TYR A 24 -7.10 2.94 -5.41
CA TYR A 24 -7.17 3.17 -3.96
C TYR A 24 -5.78 3.20 -3.30
N ALA A 25 -4.81 2.46 -3.83
CA ALA A 25 -3.42 2.53 -3.36
C ALA A 25 -2.75 3.87 -3.72
N LEU A 26 -2.91 4.34 -4.96
CA LEU A 26 -2.41 5.65 -5.38
C LEU A 26 -3.06 6.78 -4.58
N LEU A 27 -4.37 6.71 -4.33
CA LEU A 27 -5.06 7.66 -3.46
C LEU A 27 -4.47 7.65 -2.04
N SER A 28 -4.15 6.47 -1.52
CA SER A 28 -3.55 6.32 -0.21
C SER A 28 -2.20 7.02 -0.11
N GLN A 29 -1.32 6.79 -1.09
CA GLN A 29 0.00 7.42 -1.17
C GLN A 29 -0.12 8.94 -1.28
N LEU A 30 -0.94 9.44 -2.21
CA LEU A 30 -1.17 10.88 -2.39
C LEU A 30 -1.67 11.56 -1.11
N LYS A 31 -2.58 10.93 -0.37
CA LYS A 31 -3.06 11.48 0.90
C LYS A 31 -1.96 11.49 1.96
N ALA A 32 -1.12 10.47 2.02
CA ALA A 32 0.00 10.41 2.95
C ALA A 32 1.04 11.50 2.64
N ASP A 33 1.35 11.71 1.36
CA ASP A 33 2.26 12.78 0.91
C ASP A 33 1.72 14.17 1.25
N LEU A 34 0.39 14.33 1.29
CA LEU A 34 -0.30 15.56 1.71
C LEU A 34 -0.47 15.68 3.24
N GLY A 35 -0.01 14.69 4.02
CA GLY A 35 -0.14 14.64 5.48
C GLY A 35 -1.53 14.22 5.99
N ASP A 36 -2.47 13.85 5.10
CA ASP A 36 -3.76 13.26 5.49
C ASP A 36 -3.60 11.75 5.79
N PHE A 37 -2.90 11.43 6.88
CA PHE A 37 -2.63 10.04 7.26
C PHE A 37 -3.91 9.25 7.58
N ARG A 38 -4.94 9.92 8.13
CA ARG A 38 -6.24 9.30 8.39
C ARG A 38 -6.91 8.88 7.09
N GLY A 39 -6.98 9.79 6.11
CA GLY A 39 -7.55 9.50 4.81
C GLY A 39 -6.71 8.51 4.02
N ALA A 40 -5.39 8.55 4.15
CA ALA A 40 -4.47 7.56 3.57
C ALA A 40 -4.80 6.16 4.09
N ARG A 41 -4.84 5.98 5.41
CA ARG A 41 -5.18 4.68 6.03
C ARG A 41 -6.57 4.18 5.63
N GLN A 42 -7.55 5.06 5.41
CA GLN A 42 -8.86 4.66 4.89
C GLN A 42 -8.78 4.14 3.45
N SER A 43 -8.08 4.84 2.57
CA SER A 43 -7.87 4.43 1.18
C SER A 43 -7.05 3.14 1.08
N PHE A 44 -6.00 2.99 1.90
CA PHE A 44 -5.25 1.76 2.05
C PHE A 44 -6.15 0.58 2.45
N LYS A 45 -7.01 0.74 3.46
CA LYS A 45 -7.93 -0.31 3.90
C LYS A 45 -8.84 -0.79 2.77
N THR A 46 -9.39 0.13 1.97
CA THR A 46 -10.19 -0.23 0.80
C THR A 46 -9.37 -0.99 -0.23
N SER A 47 -8.16 -0.52 -0.52
CA SER A 47 -7.25 -1.18 -1.48
C SER A 47 -6.87 -2.60 -1.04
N LEU A 48 -6.53 -2.78 0.25
CA LEU A 48 -6.20 -4.08 0.83
C LEU A 48 -7.39 -5.05 0.84
N GLN A 49 -8.59 -4.54 1.13
CA GLN A 49 -9.80 -5.35 1.09
C GLN A 49 -10.06 -5.85 -0.34
N LEU A 50 -9.97 -4.95 -1.33
CA LEU A 50 -10.14 -5.32 -2.73
C LEU A 50 -9.03 -6.27 -3.20
N SER A 51 -7.78 -6.11 -2.74
CA SER A 51 -6.68 -6.99 -3.15
C SER A 51 -6.91 -8.43 -2.68
N LYS A 52 -7.40 -8.62 -1.45
CA LYS A 52 -7.80 -9.94 -0.94
C LYS A 52 -8.88 -10.59 -1.81
N GLU A 53 -9.83 -9.80 -2.28
CA GLU A 53 -10.89 -10.27 -3.16
C GLU A 53 -10.44 -10.60 -4.59
N THR A 54 -9.22 -10.20 -5.00
CA THR A 54 -8.64 -10.62 -6.28
C THR A 54 -8.00 -12.00 -6.22
N GLY A 55 -7.72 -12.52 -5.01
CA GLY A 55 -6.98 -13.77 -4.80
C GLY A 55 -5.51 -13.71 -5.22
N ARG A 56 -4.96 -12.52 -5.53
CA ARG A 56 -3.56 -12.34 -5.90
C ARG A 56 -2.73 -11.96 -4.67
N GLU A 57 -2.05 -12.95 -4.08
CA GLU A 57 -1.22 -12.74 -2.87
C GLU A 57 -0.20 -11.61 -3.03
N ILE A 58 0.38 -11.48 -4.23
CA ILE A 58 1.32 -10.39 -4.54
C ILE A 58 0.72 -8.99 -4.34
N MET A 59 -0.55 -8.81 -4.69
CA MET A 59 -1.22 -7.52 -4.50
C MET A 59 -1.33 -7.22 -3.02
N GLU A 60 -1.66 -8.20 -2.18
CA GLU A 60 -1.71 -8.00 -0.73
C GLU A 60 -0.35 -7.60 -0.16
N ILE A 61 0.75 -8.16 -0.67
CA ILE A 61 2.11 -7.83 -0.25
C ILE A 61 2.46 -6.39 -0.62
N TYR A 62 2.17 -5.96 -1.86
CA TYR A 62 2.33 -4.55 -2.24
C TYR A 62 1.51 -3.59 -1.37
N ARG A 63 0.28 -3.98 -0.98
CA ARG A 63 -0.53 -3.15 -0.07
C ARG A 63 0.09 -3.06 1.31
N ARG A 64 0.62 -4.16 1.86
CA ARG A 64 1.29 -4.13 3.16
C ARG A 64 2.50 -3.19 3.16
N TYR A 65 3.25 -3.12 2.06
CA TYR A 65 4.29 -2.09 1.87
C TYR A 65 3.72 -0.67 1.95
N ASP A 66 2.60 -0.39 1.28
CA ASP A 66 1.96 0.92 1.34
C ASP A 66 1.62 1.33 2.79
N SER A 67 1.23 0.39 3.65
CA SER A 67 0.99 0.68 5.09
C SER A 67 2.26 1.10 5.82
N ALA A 68 3.35 0.36 5.63
CA ALA A 68 4.64 0.69 6.24
C ALA A 68 5.13 2.07 5.79
N PHE A 69 4.95 2.41 4.51
CA PHE A 69 5.27 3.72 3.97
C PHE A 69 4.43 4.85 4.58
N ILE A 70 3.12 4.65 4.75
CA ILE A 70 2.26 5.64 5.45
C ILE A 70 2.76 5.85 6.88
N SER A 71 3.10 4.77 7.60
CA SER A 71 3.60 4.84 8.96
C SER A 71 4.96 5.57 9.05
N LEU A 72 5.83 5.41 8.05
CA LEU A 72 7.06 6.19 7.90
C LEU A 72 6.77 7.69 7.71
N LEU A 73 5.88 8.05 6.77
CA LEU A 73 5.52 9.46 6.53
C LEU A 73 4.84 10.11 7.73
N GLU A 74 4.08 9.34 8.51
CA GLU A 74 3.46 9.77 9.76
C GLU A 74 4.49 9.98 10.90
N GLY A 75 5.74 9.52 10.72
CA GLY A 75 6.76 9.51 11.76
C GLY A 75 6.51 8.45 12.85
N ASN A 76 5.60 7.50 12.59
CA ASN A 76 5.24 6.44 13.52
C ASN A 76 6.11 5.20 13.30
N HIS A 77 7.35 5.28 13.77
CA HIS A 77 8.36 4.23 13.55
C HIS A 77 7.98 2.89 14.19
N GLU A 78 7.33 2.90 15.36
CA GLU A 78 6.86 1.66 16.01
C GLU A 78 5.84 0.94 15.12
N ARG A 79 4.87 1.68 14.59
CA ARG A 79 3.88 1.10 13.69
C ARG A 79 4.49 0.65 12.37
N MET A 80 5.46 1.40 11.86
CA MET A 80 6.18 1.05 10.65
C MET A 80 6.91 -0.29 10.80
N LEU A 81 7.60 -0.53 11.92
CA LEU A 81 8.24 -1.82 12.19
C LEU A 81 7.24 -2.98 12.24
N ILE A 82 6.06 -2.79 12.85
CA ILE A 82 5.00 -3.80 12.86
C ILE A 82 4.51 -4.09 11.44
N ASP A 83 4.28 -3.05 10.64
CA ASP A 83 3.80 -3.19 9.26
C ASP A 83 4.87 -3.88 8.38
N LEU A 84 6.17 -3.63 8.62
CA LEU A 84 7.28 -4.31 7.96
C LEU A 84 7.38 -5.79 8.34
N ASP A 85 7.19 -6.14 9.62
CA ASP A 85 7.25 -7.52 10.10
C ASP A 85 6.18 -8.38 9.41
N GLN A 86 4.94 -7.85 9.34
CA GLN A 86 3.85 -8.49 8.61
C GLN A 86 4.07 -8.60 7.10
N LEU A 87 4.87 -7.69 6.53
CA LEU A 87 5.24 -7.74 5.11
C LEU A 87 6.29 -8.82 4.86
N LEU A 88 7.27 -8.96 5.75
CA LEU A 88 8.30 -10.01 5.70
C LEU A 88 7.67 -11.41 5.81
N GLU A 89 6.68 -11.61 6.69
CA GLU A 89 5.94 -12.88 6.76
C GLU A 89 5.25 -13.26 5.44
N GLY A 90 4.81 -12.26 4.66
CA GLY A 90 4.18 -12.47 3.36
C GLY A 90 5.17 -12.79 2.24
N LEU A 91 6.39 -12.25 2.33
CA LEU A 91 7.41 -12.35 1.27
C LEU A 91 7.85 -13.78 0.98
N ASP A 92 7.89 -14.65 2.00
CA ASP A 92 8.23 -16.06 1.82
C ASP A 92 7.31 -16.77 0.81
N LYS A 93 6.05 -16.32 0.69
CA LYS A 93 5.07 -16.91 -0.23
C LYS A 93 5.31 -16.58 -1.69
N ILE A 94 6.02 -15.49 -1.97
CA ILE A 94 6.27 -15.01 -3.34
C ILE A 94 7.75 -15.09 -3.71
N ARG A 95 8.57 -15.78 -2.91
CA ARG A 95 10.03 -15.83 -3.06
C ARG A 95 10.52 -16.30 -4.43
N GLU A 96 9.74 -17.13 -5.12
CA GLU A 96 10.06 -17.65 -6.45
C GLU A 96 9.54 -16.77 -7.61
N THR A 97 8.84 -15.68 -7.29
CA THR A 97 8.31 -14.75 -8.29
C THR A 97 9.34 -13.67 -8.65
N ASN A 98 9.28 -13.18 -9.89
CA ASN A 98 10.13 -12.07 -10.34
C ASN A 98 9.89 -10.77 -9.54
N ASP A 99 8.73 -10.63 -8.91
CA ASP A 99 8.35 -9.47 -8.12
C ASP A 99 8.96 -9.43 -6.71
N TYR A 100 9.52 -10.55 -6.24
CA TYR A 100 10.18 -10.63 -4.95
C TYR A 100 11.34 -9.62 -4.86
N ALA A 101 12.14 -9.50 -5.92
CA ALA A 101 13.28 -8.60 -5.95
C ALA A 101 12.88 -7.12 -5.85
N ASP A 102 11.82 -6.70 -6.57
CA ASP A 102 11.31 -5.31 -6.52
C ASP A 102 10.78 -4.97 -5.11
N ILE A 103 10.01 -5.87 -4.50
CA ILE A 103 9.46 -5.63 -3.16
C ILE A 103 10.57 -5.57 -2.11
N VAL A 104 11.58 -6.43 -2.19
CA VAL A 104 12.75 -6.41 -1.30
C VAL A 104 13.57 -5.13 -1.48
N GLU A 105 13.74 -4.62 -2.69
CA GLU A 105 14.43 -3.34 -2.94
C GLU A 105 13.68 -2.17 -2.30
N ARG A 106 12.35 -2.09 -2.48
CA ARG A 106 11.50 -1.06 -1.88
C ARG A 106 11.52 -1.11 -0.34
N LEU A 107 11.49 -2.32 0.23
CA LEU A 107 11.65 -2.56 1.67
C LEU A 107 12.99 -2.05 2.19
N ASN A 108 14.08 -2.37 1.51
CA ASN A 108 15.42 -1.92 1.90
C ASN A 108 15.52 -0.40 1.88
N LEU A 109 14.88 0.27 0.91
CA LEU A 109 14.79 1.73 0.89
C LEU A 109 14.02 2.27 2.09
N ALA A 110 12.84 1.72 2.40
CA ALA A 110 12.02 2.15 3.54
C ALA A 110 12.74 1.97 4.88
N VAL A 111 13.42 0.85 5.10
CA VAL A 111 14.21 0.59 6.32
C VAL A 111 15.37 1.56 6.44
N ARG A 112 16.10 1.84 5.35
CA ARG A 112 17.20 2.83 5.36
C ARG A 112 16.72 4.22 5.73
N LEU A 113 15.56 4.64 5.22
CA LEU A 113 14.98 5.95 5.52
C LEU A 113 14.55 6.10 6.99
N CYS A 114 14.42 5.01 7.75
CA CYS A 114 14.07 5.03 9.17
C CYS A 114 15.27 5.02 10.12
N LEU A 115 16.45 4.65 9.62
CA LEU A 115 17.67 4.51 10.42
C LEU A 115 18.59 5.75 10.33
N VAL A 116 18.16 6.81 9.64
CA VAL A 116 18.86 8.09 9.44
C VAL A 116 18.09 9.20 10.13
#